data_AF-A0A3D5QD18-F1
#
_entry.id   AF-A0A3D5QD18-F1
#
_cell.length_a   1.000
_cell.length_b   1.000
_cell.length_c   1.000
_cell.angle_alpha   90.00
_cell.angle_beta   90.00
_cell.angle_gamma   90.00
#
_symmetry.space_group_name_H-M   'P 1'
#
loop_
_entity.id
_entity.type
_entity.pdbx_description
1 polymer ?
#
loop_
_entity_poly.entity_id
_entity_poly.type
_entity_poly.pdbx_seq_one_letter_code
_entity_poly.pdbx_strand_id
1 'polypeptide(L)'
;PFNAEYREQLVQMIKFKYYRATHSPKAIYITDDNAMTFFLEDLKELFPETPVIFSGVNNLDLMNKLDPKRFSGCFEKKDISKNVDFILKHFGKDKRLIFIGDDSSTASIINQQIRNTMA
;
A
#
# COMPACT_ATOMS: atom_id res chain seq x y z
N PRO A 1 -6.12 -8.65 10.13
CA PRO A 1 -7.19 -7.63 10.01
C PRO A 1 -7.63 -7.13 11.39
N PHE A 2 -7.79 -5.82 11.56
CA PHE A 2 -8.43 -5.27 12.76
C PHE A 2 -9.90 -5.69 12.80
N ASN A 3 -10.44 -5.92 14.01
CA ASN A 3 -11.85 -6.26 14.14
C ASN A 3 -12.74 -5.03 13.86
N ALA A 4 -14.02 -5.27 13.58
CA ALA A 4 -14.95 -4.21 13.20
C ALA A 4 -15.11 -3.14 14.29
N GLU A 5 -15.12 -3.55 15.56
CA GLU A 5 -15.24 -2.65 16.71
C GLU A 5 -14.07 -1.65 16.79
N TYR A 6 -12.83 -2.14 16.65
CA TYR A 6 -11.64 -1.30 16.63
C TYR A 6 -11.68 -0.30 15.48
N ARG A 7 -12.09 -0.77 14.29
CA ARG A 7 -12.22 0.07 13.09
C ARG A 7 -13.23 1.19 13.31
N GLU A 8 -14.39 0.87 13.89
CA GLU A 8 -15.44 1.86 14.20
C GLU A 8 -14.95 2.90 15.22
N GLN A 9 -14.32 2.47 16.31
CA GLN A 9 -13.77 3.37 17.33
C GLN A 9 -12.73 4.34 16.73
N LEU A 10 -11.89 3.86 15.81
CA LEU A 10 -10.91 4.68 15.12
C LEU A 10 -11.58 5.75 14.23
N VAL A 11 -12.65 5.39 13.52
CA VAL A 11 -13.46 6.34 12.72
C VAL A 11 -14.08 7.40 13.63
N GLN A 12 -14.65 7.00 14.77
CA GLN A 12 -15.24 7.96 15.72
C GLN A 12 -14.20 8.91 16.29
N MET A 13 -13.00 8.42 16.63
CA MET A 13 -11.90 9.27 17.09
C MET A 13 -11.48 10.29 16.01
N ILE A 14 -11.30 9.86 14.77
CA ILE A 14 -10.93 10.76 13.66
C ILE A 14 -12.02 11.81 13.43
N LYS A 15 -13.30 11.38 13.45
CA LYS A 15 -14.44 12.28 13.30
C LYS A 15 -14.49 13.32 14.41
N PHE A 16 -14.37 12.89 15.68
CA PHE A 16 -14.34 13.80 16.82
C PHE A 16 -13.21 14.83 16.72
N LYS A 17 -12.03 14.41 16.28
CA LYS A 17 -10.87 15.29 16.19
C LYS A 17 -10.95 16.25 14.99
N TYR A 18 -11.42 15.82 13.83
CA TYR A 18 -11.15 16.57 12.59
C TYR A 18 -12.39 16.91 11.76
N TYR A 19 -13.51 16.21 11.94
CA TYR A 19 -14.69 16.44 11.11
C TYR A 19 -15.34 17.78 11.45
N ARG A 20 -15.40 18.69 10.46
CA ARG A 20 -15.93 20.06 10.60
C ARG A 20 -15.24 20.88 11.72
N ALA A 21 -14.08 20.45 12.18
CA ALA A 21 -13.28 21.20 13.13
C ALA A 21 -12.57 22.38 12.43
N THR A 22 -12.27 23.44 13.18
CA THR A 22 -11.49 24.59 12.68
C THR A 22 -10.09 24.18 12.21
N HIS A 23 -9.56 23.09 12.76
CA HIS A 23 -8.28 22.47 12.42
C HIS A 23 -8.45 21.19 11.58
N SER A 24 -9.50 21.11 10.75
CA SER A 24 -9.64 20.04 9.77
C SER A 24 -8.44 20.02 8.81
N PRO A 25 -7.89 18.82 8.48
CA PRO A 25 -6.69 18.71 7.66
C PRO A 25 -6.89 19.30 6.26
N LYS A 26 -5.89 20.07 5.82
CA LYS A 26 -5.83 20.62 4.45
C LYS A 26 -5.30 19.63 3.42
N ALA A 27 -4.66 18.56 3.87
CA ALA A 27 -4.22 17.43 3.07
C ALA A 27 -4.18 16.17 3.94
N ILE A 28 -4.32 15.01 3.33
CA ILE A 28 -4.22 13.70 3.99
C ILE A 28 -3.11 12.92 3.31
N TYR A 29 -2.19 12.37 4.11
CA TYR A 29 -1.13 11.51 3.61
C TYR A 29 -1.40 10.06 4.00
N ILE A 30 -1.33 9.17 3.02
CA ILE A 30 -1.61 7.75 3.16
C ILE A 30 -0.35 6.97 2.80
N THR A 31 0.04 6.05 3.68
CA THR A 31 1.10 5.08 3.43
C THR A 31 0.47 3.70 3.44
N ASP A 32 0.79 2.86 2.45
CA ASP A 32 0.34 1.47 2.34
C ASP A 32 -1.14 1.24 1.93
N ASP A 33 -1.43 0.00 1.49
CA ASP A 33 -2.75 -0.37 0.98
C ASP A 33 -3.81 -0.44 2.09
N ASN A 34 -3.43 -0.79 3.31
CA ASN A 34 -4.37 -0.89 4.42
C ASN A 34 -4.91 0.50 4.77
N ALA A 35 -4.04 1.51 4.84
CA ALA A 35 -4.46 2.88 5.07
C ALA A 35 -5.25 3.44 3.88
N MET A 36 -4.87 3.11 2.63
CA MET A 36 -5.63 3.51 1.45
C MET A 36 -7.05 2.92 1.47
N THR A 37 -7.17 1.63 1.82
CA THR A 37 -8.46 0.94 1.94
C THR A 37 -9.31 1.56 3.04
N PHE A 38 -8.73 1.77 4.24
CA PHE A 38 -9.41 2.43 5.36
C PHE A 38 -9.90 3.83 4.98
N PHE A 39 -9.09 4.61 4.27
CA PHE A 39 -9.51 5.92 3.80
C PHE A 39 -10.67 5.85 2.82
N LEU A 40 -10.57 5.01 1.79
CA LEU A 40 -11.58 4.91 0.74
C LEU A 40 -12.93 4.40 1.26
N GLU A 41 -12.90 3.47 2.23
CA GLU A 41 -14.10 2.85 2.79
C GLU A 41 -14.73 3.68 3.92
N ASP A 42 -13.94 4.28 4.83
CA ASP A 42 -14.50 4.89 6.05
C ASP A 42 -14.33 6.41 6.14
N LEU A 43 -13.27 6.97 5.56
CA LEU A 43 -12.91 8.39 5.77
C LEU A 43 -13.23 9.28 4.58
N LYS A 44 -13.47 8.69 3.40
CA LYS A 44 -13.70 9.43 2.15
C LYS A 44 -14.85 10.43 2.26
N GLU A 45 -15.92 10.05 2.96
CA GLU A 45 -17.10 10.90 3.18
C GLU A 45 -16.88 11.98 4.26
N LEU A 46 -15.97 11.73 5.21
CA LEU A 46 -15.59 12.74 6.21
C LEU A 46 -14.76 13.87 5.60
N PHE A 47 -13.98 13.55 4.55
CA PHE A 47 -13.08 14.47 3.88
C PHE A 47 -13.27 14.46 2.35
N PRO A 48 -14.45 14.86 1.84
CA PRO A 48 -14.79 14.71 0.42
C PRO A 48 -13.91 15.56 -0.49
N GLU A 49 -13.51 16.75 -0.04
CA GLU A 49 -12.75 17.74 -0.82
C GLU A 49 -11.26 17.79 -0.44
N THR A 50 -10.82 17.08 0.60
CA THR A 50 -9.44 17.16 1.06
C THR A 50 -8.53 16.40 0.10
N PRO A 51 -7.46 17.05 -0.44
CA PRO A 51 -6.46 16.38 -1.25
C PRO A 51 -5.79 15.22 -0.50
N VAL A 52 -5.57 14.13 -1.23
CA VAL A 52 -4.96 12.90 -0.70
C VAL A 52 -3.64 12.67 -1.42
N ILE A 53 -2.57 12.60 -0.64
CA ILE A 53 -1.24 12.27 -1.10
C ILE A 53 -0.93 10.83 -0.66
N PHE A 54 -0.37 10.00 -1.52
CA PHE A 54 -0.07 8.61 -1.15
C PHE A 54 1.32 8.12 -1.54
N SER A 55 1.84 7.17 -0.77
CA SER A 55 3.01 6.36 -1.10
C SER A 55 2.89 4.95 -0.50
N GLY A 56 3.74 4.01 -0.90
CA GLY A 56 3.73 2.64 -0.36
C GLY A 56 2.50 1.80 -0.75
N VAL A 57 1.60 2.36 -1.55
CA VAL A 57 0.42 1.66 -2.10
C VAL A 57 0.90 0.77 -3.23
N ASN A 58 0.78 -0.55 -3.10
CA ASN A 58 1.21 -1.49 -4.12
C ASN A 58 0.05 -1.97 -5.01
N ASN A 59 -1.20 -1.66 -4.63
CA ASN A 59 -2.38 -1.99 -5.42
C ASN A 59 -2.53 -1.08 -6.66
N LEU A 60 -1.95 -1.51 -7.79
CA LEU A 60 -2.01 -0.79 -9.07
C LEU A 60 -3.42 -0.69 -9.68
N ASP A 61 -4.38 -1.52 -9.25
CA ASP A 61 -5.76 -1.45 -9.76
C ASP A 61 -6.47 -0.14 -9.38
N LEU A 62 -5.93 0.58 -8.39
CA LEU A 62 -6.41 1.89 -7.98
C LEU A 62 -6.03 3.00 -8.96
N MET A 63 -5.03 2.80 -9.81
CA MET A 63 -4.50 3.84 -10.70
C MET A 63 -5.57 4.49 -11.59
N ASN A 64 -6.56 3.71 -12.05
CA ASN A 64 -7.66 4.20 -12.88
C ASN A 64 -8.95 4.48 -12.10
N LYS A 65 -8.97 4.22 -10.78
CA LYS A 65 -10.15 4.37 -9.90
C LYS A 65 -10.08 5.64 -9.06
N LEU A 66 -8.88 6.14 -8.79
CA LEU A 66 -8.68 7.36 -8.02
C LEU A 66 -8.90 8.59 -8.88
N ASP A 67 -9.63 9.58 -8.36
CA ASP A 67 -9.81 10.87 -9.04
C ASP A 67 -8.47 11.63 -9.07
N PRO A 68 -7.86 11.87 -10.25
CA PRO A 68 -6.55 12.51 -10.36
C PRO A 68 -6.55 13.97 -9.90
N LYS A 69 -7.71 14.62 -9.75
CA LYS A 69 -7.80 15.98 -9.18
C LYS A 69 -7.63 16.00 -7.67
N ARG A 70 -7.90 14.87 -7.01
CA ARG A 70 -7.92 14.76 -5.55
C ARG A 70 -6.80 13.87 -5.02
N PHE A 71 -6.42 12.84 -5.76
CA PHE A 71 -5.40 11.89 -5.36
C PHE A 71 -4.13 12.12 -6.18
N SER A 72 -3.00 12.18 -5.49
CA SER A 72 -1.68 12.28 -6.11
C SER A 72 -0.69 11.45 -5.30
N GLY A 73 0.30 10.84 -5.93
CA GLY A 73 1.21 9.98 -5.20
C GLY A 73 2.00 9.03 -6.08
N CYS A 74 2.71 8.12 -5.41
CA CYS A 74 3.55 7.12 -6.06
C CYS A 74 3.10 5.73 -5.65
N PHE A 75 2.74 4.90 -6.64
CA PHE A 75 2.54 3.48 -6.41
C PHE A 75 3.89 2.79 -6.19
N GLU A 76 3.93 1.87 -5.23
CA GLU A 76 5.08 1.02 -4.97
C GLU A 76 5.03 -0.21 -5.89
N LYS A 77 5.97 -0.28 -6.83
CA LYS A 77 6.18 -1.48 -7.64
C LYS A 77 7.53 -2.09 -7.30
N LYS A 78 7.51 -3.25 -6.65
CA LYS A 78 8.70 -4.04 -6.36
C LYS A 78 9.11 -4.80 -7.62
N ASP A 79 10.36 -4.67 -8.04
CA ASP A 79 10.91 -5.40 -9.18
C ASP A 79 11.83 -6.53 -8.69
N ILE A 80 11.20 -7.58 -8.16
CA ILE A 80 11.91 -8.72 -7.58
C ILE A 80 12.68 -9.49 -8.65
N SER A 81 12.10 -9.63 -9.85
CA SER A 81 12.73 -10.32 -10.96
C SER A 81 14.05 -9.67 -11.37
N LYS A 82 14.10 -8.34 -11.52
CA LYS A 82 15.37 -7.67 -11.83
C LYS A 82 16.43 -7.85 -10.74
N ASN A 83 16.02 -7.92 -9.47
CA ASN A 83 16.95 -8.20 -8.39
C ASN A 83 17.52 -9.63 -8.49
N VAL A 84 16.67 -10.62 -8.80
CA VAL A 84 17.12 -12.00 -9.03
C VAL A 84 18.03 -12.08 -10.24
N ASP A 85 17.67 -11.48 -11.37
CA ASP A 85 18.50 -11.43 -12.58
C ASP A 85 19.86 -10.79 -12.31
N PHE A 86 19.87 -9.69 -11.55
CA PHE A 86 21.11 -9.04 -11.13
C PHE A 86 21.97 -10.00 -10.31
N ILE A 87 21.41 -10.71 -9.33
CA ILE A 87 22.15 -11.67 -8.51
C ILE A 87 22.73 -12.79 -9.39
N LEU A 88 21.92 -13.39 -10.26
CA LEU A 88 22.35 -14.49 -11.12
C LEU A 88 23.45 -14.06 -12.10
N LYS A 89 23.36 -12.84 -12.64
CA LYS A 89 24.35 -12.28 -13.57
C LYS A 89 25.72 -12.06 -12.91
N HIS A 90 25.75 -11.67 -11.64
CA HIS A 90 27.01 -11.28 -10.98
C HIS A 90 27.62 -12.40 -10.12
N PHE A 91 26.80 -13.30 -9.57
CA PHE A 91 27.27 -14.35 -8.65
C PHE A 91 27.21 -15.76 -9.25
N GLY A 92 26.60 -15.94 -10.42
CA GLY A 92 26.51 -17.21 -11.14
C GLY A 92 25.23 -18.00 -10.83
N LYS A 93 24.71 -18.70 -11.86
CA LYS A 93 23.49 -19.54 -11.76
C LYS A 93 23.72 -20.86 -11.02
N ASP A 94 24.97 -21.25 -10.81
CA ASP A 94 25.39 -22.44 -10.06
C ASP A 94 25.31 -22.25 -8.53
N LYS A 95 25.02 -21.03 -8.07
CA LYS A 95 24.87 -20.71 -6.65
C LYS A 95 23.44 -20.91 -6.17
N ARG A 96 23.32 -21.28 -4.90
CA ARG A 96 22.04 -21.43 -4.21
C ARG A 96 21.53 -20.08 -3.72
N LEU A 97 20.39 -19.64 -4.25
CA LEU A 97 19.63 -18.50 -3.73
C LEU A 97 18.68 -18.97 -2.63
N ILE A 98 18.73 -18.35 -1.45
CA ILE A 98 17.82 -18.65 -0.32
C ILE A 98 16.94 -17.43 -0.08
N PHE A 99 15.62 -17.61 -0.19
CA PHE A 99 14.61 -16.62 0.18
C PHE A 99 14.03 -16.99 1.55
N ILE A 100 13.98 -16.03 2.47
CA ILE A 100 13.36 -16.17 3.80
C ILE A 100 12.20 -15.18 3.85
N GLY A 101 10.98 -15.68 3.98
CA GLY A 101 9.76 -14.89 4.12
C GLY A 101 8.90 -15.42 5.27
N ASP A 102 7.91 -14.62 5.68
CA ASP A 102 6.88 -15.02 6.63
C ASP A 102 5.67 -15.65 5.91
N ASP A 103 4.58 -15.91 6.63
CA ASP A 103 3.33 -16.45 6.07
C ASP A 103 2.40 -15.36 5.51
N SER A 104 2.97 -14.20 5.10
CA SER A 104 2.19 -13.11 4.52
C SER A 104 1.91 -13.34 3.03
N SER A 105 0.82 -12.74 2.55
CA SER A 105 0.50 -12.70 1.12
C SER A 105 1.64 -12.05 0.31
N THR A 106 2.28 -11.01 0.85
CA THR A 106 3.43 -10.35 0.25
C THR A 106 4.60 -11.31 0.04
N ALA A 107 4.97 -12.06 1.08
CA ALA A 107 6.06 -13.04 0.98
C ALA A 107 5.75 -14.14 -0.04
N SER A 108 4.50 -14.60 -0.10
CA SER A 108 4.04 -15.58 -1.09
C SER A 108 4.18 -15.08 -2.54
N ILE A 109 3.73 -13.85 -2.82
CA ILE A 109 3.84 -13.24 -4.15
C ILE A 109 5.31 -13.06 -4.55
N ILE A 110 6.16 -12.59 -3.62
CA ILE A 110 7.60 -12.42 -3.86
C ILE A 110 8.25 -13.78 -4.19
N ASN A 111 7.95 -14.83 -3.41
CA ASN A 111 8.46 -16.18 -3.65
C ASN A 111 8.06 -16.72 -5.03
N GLN A 112 6.83 -16.47 -5.48
CA GLN A 112 6.37 -16.84 -6.82
C GLN A 112 7.15 -16.07 -7.91
N GLN A 113 7.38 -14.77 -7.74
CA GLN A 113 8.19 -13.97 -8.67
C GLN A 113 9.64 -14.48 -8.77
N ILE A 114 10.25 -14.84 -7.64
CA ILE A 114 11.59 -15.43 -7.60
C ILE A 114 11.60 -16.74 -8.40
N ARG A 115 10.65 -17.65 -8.11
CA ARG A 115 10.55 -18.95 -8.79
C ARG A 115 10.37 -18.80 -10.30
N ASN A 116 9.50 -17.89 -10.74
CA ASN A 116 9.28 -17.64 -12.16
C ASN A 116 10.51 -17.07 -12.87
N THR A 117 11.34 -16.31 -12.17
CA THR A 117 12.58 -15.72 -12.74
C THR A 117 13.71 -16.76 -12.82
N MET A 118 13.70 -17.75 -11.94
CA MET A 118 14.70 -18.84 -11.92
C MET A 118 14.33 -20.05 -12.78
N ALA A 119 13.08 -20.15 -13.26
CA ALA A 119 12.61 -21.21 -14.15
C ALA A 119 13.18 -21.06 -15.56
#